data_AF-A0A0Q6ADK4-F1
#
_entry.id   AF-A0A0Q6ADK4-F1
#
_cell.length_a   1.000
_cell.length_b   1.000
_cell.length_c   1.000
_cell.angle_alpha   90.00
_cell.angle_beta   90.00
_cell.angle_gamma   90.00
#
_symmetry.space_group_name_H-M   'P 1'
#
loop_
_entity.id
_entity.type
_entity.pdbx_description
1 polymer ?
#
loop_
_entity_poly.entity_id
_entity_poly.type
_entity_poly.pdbx_seq_one_letter_code
_entity_poly.pdbx_strand_id
1 'polypeptide(L)'
;MELGGQYHWNLHSINDDDLKKPTIKDIAENIIAREIHIQEEGIEFNSILFLPKKQYNFELEGWRFNSLIIGASNNLSIDGIIIELDGLHGHHYTDESYFLSMLNNNGNLNFTGEIRPLISIDRKSIISYPDECNVLAEKIMQTYTNQIIDIAVEHIISELFFNDRDALEDICDYFLSKINLEKGYKLFIDKIRHSDIGDCDLGSLNNAIDEPLTIRSFLDAEIVRFKTLNFSNYNRFVKYLLKYKFDNSSKIDVEDNIIIIYTDRSNENDRENNESIDDVAGLGDLAYKTTLWNPFNSDYDIITNLYPLLPSKLYNLLDYAEVKAPALKKFVPYRYSSLMDVFSLNPFSVTINMEIDNERLYSKEVFQMYNLKNTSGAMSFSEIINENELQKIVLMVFVSPHPINNEQKIAIDYYKDRDPDYVKGIVEGWSILFTTVEKQNFVILPGKVSRDELVDKLSQEFWDEYDEFEFIFTDGSVMKKITLVTDDIL
;
A
#
# COMPACT_ATOMS: atom_id res chain seq x y z
N MET A 1 15.79 43.21 6.15
CA MET A 1 14.51 43.96 6.19
C MET A 1 13.44 42.91 6.04
N GLU A 2 12.82 42.56 7.16
CA GLU A 2 11.80 41.52 7.26
C GLU A 2 10.56 41.92 6.47
N LEU A 3 10.12 41.04 5.57
CA LEU A 3 8.72 40.96 5.15
C LEU A 3 8.33 39.48 5.22
N GLY A 4 8.07 39.04 6.45
CA GLY A 4 7.27 37.85 6.70
C GLY A 4 5.83 38.12 6.25
N GLY A 5 5.41 37.42 5.21
CA GLY A 5 4.02 37.32 4.80
C GLY A 5 3.60 35.86 4.90
N GLN A 6 3.00 35.48 6.03
CA GLN A 6 2.23 34.25 6.13
C GLN A 6 0.98 34.40 5.26
N TYR A 7 1.01 33.80 4.07
CA TYR A 7 -0.17 33.66 3.22
C TYR A 7 -0.98 32.45 3.68
N HIS A 8 -1.91 32.67 4.62
CA HIS A 8 -2.97 31.72 4.91
C HIS A 8 -4.04 31.81 3.81
N TRP A 9 -4.02 30.88 2.85
CA TRP A 9 -5.13 30.68 1.94
C TRP A 9 -6.02 29.55 2.47
N ASN A 10 -7.07 29.94 3.20
CA ASN A 10 -8.21 29.06 3.47
C ASN A 10 -8.95 28.83 2.15
N LEU A 11 -8.59 27.79 1.42
CA LEU A 11 -9.53 27.16 0.50
C LEU A 11 -10.63 26.54 1.36
N HIS A 12 -11.88 26.87 1.05
CA HIS A 12 -13.05 26.37 1.73
C HIS A 12 -12.96 24.85 1.92
N SER A 13 -12.71 24.42 3.16
CA SER A 13 -13.17 23.12 3.62
C SER A 13 -14.66 23.07 3.29
N ILE A 14 -15.06 22.17 2.41
CA ILE A 14 -16.46 21.76 2.34
C ILE A 14 -16.80 21.37 3.77
N ASN A 15 -17.72 22.10 4.41
CA ASN A 15 -18.15 21.79 5.76
C ASN A 15 -18.63 20.34 5.76
N ASP A 16 -17.97 19.50 6.58
CA ASP A 16 -18.30 18.09 6.80
C ASP A 16 -19.71 17.90 7.43
N ASP A 17 -20.39 19.01 7.73
CA ASP A 17 -21.72 19.10 8.34
C ASP A 17 -22.89 18.97 7.34
N ASP A 18 -22.68 19.09 6.02
CA ASP A 18 -23.77 19.03 5.03
C ASP A 18 -23.94 17.66 4.32
N LEU A 19 -23.04 16.70 4.53
CA LEU A 19 -23.23 15.32 4.07
C LEU A 19 -23.95 14.52 5.15
N LYS A 20 -25.26 14.25 4.96
CA LYS A 20 -25.99 13.27 5.77
C LYS A 20 -25.24 11.92 5.71
N LYS A 21 -24.52 11.60 6.79
CA LYS A 21 -23.74 10.36 6.91
C LYS A 21 -24.71 9.16 6.89
N PRO A 22 -24.55 8.19 5.97
CA PRO A 22 -25.45 7.04 5.86
C PRO A 22 -25.42 6.19 7.14
N THR A 23 -26.58 5.70 7.54
CA THR A 23 -26.83 4.82 8.70
C THR A 23 -26.99 3.37 8.24
N ILE A 24 -26.89 2.40 9.17
CA ILE A 24 -27.19 0.97 8.87
C ILE A 24 -28.57 0.84 8.22
N LYS A 25 -29.56 1.64 8.64
CA LYS A 25 -30.90 1.61 8.05
C LYS A 25 -30.91 2.01 6.58
N ASP A 26 -30.01 2.88 6.16
CA ASP A 26 -29.93 3.37 4.79
C ASP A 26 -29.34 2.33 3.83
N ILE A 27 -28.66 1.30 4.35
CA ILE A 27 -28.10 0.19 3.56
C ILE A 27 -28.70 -1.19 3.88
N ALA A 28 -29.50 -1.31 4.95
CA ALA A 28 -30.00 -2.59 5.47
C ALA A 28 -30.81 -3.40 4.44
N GLU A 29 -31.58 -2.72 3.58
CA GLU A 29 -32.38 -3.38 2.55
C GLU A 29 -31.52 -3.96 1.42
N ASN A 30 -30.30 -3.43 1.25
CA ASN A 30 -29.35 -3.77 0.19
C ASN A 30 -28.23 -4.70 0.66
N ILE A 31 -28.35 -5.31 1.84
CA ILE A 31 -27.40 -6.29 2.36
C ILE A 31 -28.11 -7.60 2.77
N ILE A 32 -27.36 -8.70 2.78
CA ILE A 32 -27.76 -10.02 3.27
C ILE A 32 -26.84 -10.39 4.42
N ALA A 33 -27.38 -10.72 5.59
CA ALA A 33 -26.57 -11.20 6.71
C ALA A 33 -26.41 -12.73 6.63
N ARG A 34 -25.18 -13.21 6.81
CA ARG A 34 -24.84 -14.62 6.98
C ARG A 34 -24.14 -14.81 8.32
N GLU A 35 -24.65 -15.74 9.12
CA GLU A 35 -24.01 -16.13 10.37
C GLU A 35 -22.91 -17.14 10.08
N ILE A 36 -21.78 -16.98 10.76
CA ILE A 36 -20.63 -17.90 10.74
C ILE A 36 -20.44 -18.40 12.16
N HIS A 37 -20.50 -19.72 12.31
CA HIS A 37 -20.33 -20.39 13.59
C HIS A 37 -19.23 -21.44 13.46
N ILE A 38 -18.21 -21.34 14.29
CA ILE A 38 -17.06 -22.26 14.32
C ILE A 38 -16.91 -22.75 15.75
N GLN A 39 -16.77 -24.05 15.90
CA GLN A 39 -16.53 -24.69 17.20
C GLN A 39 -15.31 -25.60 17.08
N GLU A 40 -14.28 -25.32 17.87
CA GLU A 40 -13.02 -26.06 17.85
C GLU A 40 -12.53 -26.31 19.28
N GLU A 41 -12.36 -27.57 19.68
CA GLU A 41 -11.79 -28.02 20.97
C GLU A 41 -12.27 -27.23 22.22
N GLY A 42 -13.54 -26.83 22.24
CA GLY A 42 -14.12 -26.04 23.35
C GLY A 42 -13.89 -24.54 23.24
N ILE A 43 -13.71 -24.02 22.04
CA ILE A 43 -13.82 -22.60 21.72
C ILE A 43 -14.95 -22.44 20.70
N GLU A 44 -15.86 -21.51 20.97
CA GLU A 44 -16.95 -21.12 20.09
C GLU A 44 -16.65 -19.73 19.53
N PHE A 45 -16.60 -19.63 18.21
CA PHE A 45 -16.43 -18.38 17.50
C PHE A 45 -17.67 -18.07 16.66
N ASN A 46 -18.21 -16.88 16.86
CA ASN A 46 -19.44 -16.42 16.20
C ASN A 46 -19.19 -15.08 15.50
N SER A 47 -19.51 -15.03 14.22
CA SER A 47 -19.38 -13.84 13.39
C SER A 47 -20.62 -13.67 12.53
N ILE A 48 -20.90 -12.44 12.10
CA ILE A 48 -21.92 -12.13 11.10
C ILE A 48 -21.20 -11.49 9.92
N LEU A 49 -21.46 -11.95 8.71
CA LEU A 49 -20.95 -11.37 7.48
C LEU A 49 -22.11 -10.73 6.73
N PHE A 50 -22.07 -9.42 6.47
CA PHE A 50 -23.01 -8.81 5.53
C PHE A 50 -22.51 -8.92 4.09
N LEU A 51 -23.41 -9.18 3.17
CA LEU A 51 -23.13 -9.41 1.75
C LEU A 51 -23.92 -8.38 0.94
N PRO A 52 -23.29 -7.60 0.05
CA PRO A 52 -23.98 -6.57 -0.70
C PRO A 52 -24.85 -7.20 -1.77
N LYS A 53 -26.11 -6.75 -1.87
CA LYS A 53 -26.97 -7.07 -3.01
C LYS A 53 -26.57 -6.25 -4.22
N LYS A 54 -27.07 -6.63 -5.40
CA LYS A 54 -26.79 -5.89 -6.64
C LYS A 54 -27.11 -4.39 -6.59
N GLN A 55 -28.09 -3.96 -5.78
CA GLN A 55 -28.47 -2.54 -5.64
C GLN A 55 -27.66 -1.78 -4.57
N TYR A 56 -26.64 -2.41 -3.98
CA TYR A 56 -25.79 -1.79 -2.98
C TYR A 56 -25.00 -0.63 -3.60
N ASN A 57 -25.03 0.53 -2.93
CA ASN A 57 -24.23 1.68 -3.35
C ASN A 57 -22.90 1.69 -2.59
N PHE A 58 -21.83 1.28 -3.27
CA PHE A 58 -20.47 1.22 -2.72
C PHE A 58 -19.89 2.61 -2.41
N GLU A 59 -20.41 3.69 -3.01
CA GLU A 59 -19.95 5.07 -2.71
C GLU A 59 -20.31 5.53 -1.28
N LEU A 60 -21.32 4.91 -0.66
CA LEU A 60 -21.79 5.25 0.69
C LEU A 60 -20.93 4.64 1.82
N GLU A 61 -19.98 3.75 1.50
CA GLU A 61 -19.19 3.03 2.52
C GLU A 61 -18.19 3.90 3.28
N GLY A 62 -17.85 5.07 2.73
CA GLY A 62 -16.53 5.68 2.88
C GLY A 62 -15.96 5.82 4.30
N TRP A 63 -16.76 5.89 5.37
CA TRP A 63 -16.26 6.33 6.68
C TRP A 63 -16.78 5.58 7.92
N ARG A 64 -17.71 4.60 7.82
CA ARG A 64 -18.32 3.98 9.04
C ARG A 64 -18.57 2.48 9.02
N PHE A 65 -18.41 1.80 7.90
CA PHE A 65 -18.64 0.35 7.82
C PHE A 65 -17.33 -0.44 7.84
N ASN A 66 -16.35 -0.05 8.66
CA ASN A 66 -15.10 -0.80 8.81
C ASN A 66 -15.28 -2.20 9.39
N SER A 67 -16.44 -2.53 9.95
CA SER A 67 -16.78 -3.88 10.35
C SER A 67 -18.03 -4.34 9.63
N LEU A 68 -17.84 -5.25 8.68
CA LEU A 68 -18.90 -6.12 8.16
C LEU A 68 -19.45 -7.09 9.20
N ILE A 69 -18.81 -7.10 10.37
CA ILE A 69 -19.04 -8.03 11.43
C ILE A 69 -19.54 -7.26 12.64
N ILE A 70 -20.81 -7.47 12.97
CA ILE A 70 -21.32 -7.10 14.30
C ILE A 70 -21.10 -8.30 15.20
N GLY A 71 -19.86 -8.44 15.67
CA GLY A 71 -19.57 -8.98 17.00
C GLY A 71 -19.29 -7.77 17.88
N ALA A 72 -19.82 -7.71 19.09
CA ALA A 72 -19.58 -6.56 19.94
C ALA A 72 -18.07 -6.43 20.17
N SER A 73 -17.51 -5.29 19.75
CA SER A 73 -16.09 -4.98 19.83
C SER A 73 -15.52 -5.39 21.19
N ASN A 74 -14.48 -6.22 21.18
CA ASN A 74 -13.73 -6.66 22.37
C ASN A 74 -14.43 -7.66 23.30
N ASN A 75 -15.29 -8.52 22.78
CA ASN A 75 -15.96 -9.54 23.59
C ASN A 75 -15.28 -10.90 23.51
N LEU A 76 -14.16 -11.02 24.23
CA LEU A 76 -13.65 -12.33 24.64
C LEU A 76 -14.47 -12.80 25.85
N SER A 77 -15.03 -14.00 25.76
CA SER A 77 -15.82 -14.62 26.82
C SER A 77 -15.17 -15.93 27.28
N ILE A 78 -15.30 -16.24 28.57
CA ILE A 78 -14.90 -17.53 29.14
C ILE A 78 -16.10 -18.07 29.91
N ASP A 79 -16.60 -19.24 29.49
CA ASP A 79 -17.86 -19.82 29.96
C ASP A 79 -19.05 -18.83 29.87
N GLY A 80 -19.08 -18.01 28.81
CA GLY A 80 -20.11 -16.97 28.59
C GLY A 80 -19.95 -15.70 29.44
N ILE A 81 -18.86 -15.57 30.21
CA ILE A 81 -18.53 -14.37 30.98
C ILE A 81 -17.62 -13.48 30.15
N ILE A 82 -18.11 -12.28 29.79
CA ILE A 82 -17.33 -11.27 29.07
C ILE A 82 -16.20 -10.76 29.96
N ILE A 83 -14.98 -10.75 29.43
CA ILE A 83 -13.80 -10.25 30.11
C ILE A 83 -13.38 -8.93 29.45
N GLU A 84 -13.26 -7.87 30.25
CA GLU A 84 -12.74 -6.58 29.78
C GLU A 84 -11.25 -6.73 29.42
N LEU A 85 -10.89 -6.45 28.17
CA LEU A 85 -9.52 -6.58 27.64
C LEU A 85 -8.62 -5.39 28.02
N ASP A 86 -9.03 -4.53 28.96
CA ASP A 86 -8.35 -3.27 29.35
C ASP A 86 -6.87 -3.47 29.77
N GLY A 87 -6.44 -4.70 30.10
CA GLY A 87 -5.05 -5.05 30.41
C GLY A 87 -4.21 -5.62 29.26
N LEU A 88 -4.81 -6.04 28.14
CA LEU A 88 -4.08 -6.57 26.97
C LEU A 88 -3.59 -5.45 26.05
N HIS A 89 -4.18 -4.25 26.14
CA HIS A 89 -3.74 -3.07 25.38
C HIS A 89 -2.37 -2.52 25.79
N GLY A 90 -1.85 -2.92 26.96
CA GLY A 90 -0.55 -2.49 27.48
C GLY A 90 0.61 -3.44 27.17
N HIS A 91 0.33 -4.64 26.66
CA HIS A 91 1.35 -5.49 26.07
C HIS A 91 1.39 -5.14 24.61
N HIS A 92 2.50 -4.53 24.17
CA HIS A 92 2.89 -4.51 22.77
C HIS A 92 2.49 -5.83 22.13
N TYR A 93 1.84 -5.75 20.97
CA TYR A 93 1.64 -6.86 20.03
C TYR A 93 2.92 -7.68 19.98
N THR A 94 2.98 -8.70 20.82
CA THR A 94 3.94 -9.78 20.72
C THR A 94 3.27 -10.75 19.76
N ASP A 95 4.04 -11.34 18.86
CA ASP A 95 3.55 -12.28 17.84
C ASP A 95 2.67 -13.40 18.43
N GLU A 96 2.83 -13.67 19.73
CA GLU A 96 2.08 -14.61 20.55
C GLU A 96 0.57 -14.33 20.68
N SER A 97 -0.02 -13.26 20.14
CA SER A 97 -1.49 -13.03 20.23
C SER A 97 -2.16 -12.50 18.95
N TYR A 98 -1.47 -12.57 17.82
CA TYR A 98 -1.95 -12.02 16.54
C TYR A 98 -3.31 -12.60 16.12
N PHE A 99 -3.44 -13.93 16.06
CA PHE A 99 -4.69 -14.60 15.63
C PHE A 99 -5.86 -14.30 16.56
N LEU A 100 -5.60 -14.17 17.86
CA LEU A 100 -6.62 -13.80 18.84
C LEU A 100 -7.14 -12.38 18.61
N SER A 101 -6.24 -11.42 18.42
CA SER A 101 -6.60 -10.03 18.11
C SER A 101 -7.46 -9.95 16.84
N MET A 102 -7.06 -10.71 15.81
CA MET A 102 -7.80 -10.82 14.56
C MET A 102 -9.20 -11.38 14.76
N LEU A 103 -9.35 -12.52 15.46
CA LEU A 103 -10.66 -13.10 15.74
C LEU A 103 -11.53 -12.15 16.57
N ASN A 104 -10.98 -11.52 17.59
CA ASN A 104 -11.69 -10.57 18.46
C ASN A 104 -12.17 -9.31 17.71
N ASN A 105 -11.44 -8.88 16.67
CA ASN A 105 -11.87 -7.79 15.79
C ASN A 105 -12.96 -8.22 14.79
N ASN A 106 -13.12 -9.53 14.59
CA ASN A 106 -13.96 -10.12 13.54
C ASN A 106 -15.08 -11.01 14.10
N GLY A 107 -15.39 -10.95 15.39
CA GLY A 107 -16.47 -11.77 15.96
C GLY A 107 -16.43 -11.85 17.49
N ASN A 108 -17.29 -12.71 18.04
CA ASN A 108 -17.31 -13.03 19.46
C ASN A 108 -16.62 -14.39 19.67
N LEU A 109 -15.65 -14.42 20.58
CA LEU A 109 -14.91 -15.63 20.94
C LEU A 109 -15.29 -16.06 22.36
N ASN A 110 -15.68 -17.32 22.53
CA ASN A 110 -16.10 -17.88 23.83
C ASN A 110 -15.35 -19.19 24.11
N PHE A 111 -14.53 -19.21 25.16
CA PHE A 111 -13.84 -20.41 25.62
C PHE A 111 -14.74 -21.19 26.59
N THR A 112 -15.16 -22.39 26.20
CA THR A 112 -16.02 -23.30 26.97
C THR A 112 -15.34 -24.63 27.35
N GLY A 113 -14.16 -24.89 26.80
CA GLY A 113 -13.38 -26.11 26.96
C GLY A 113 -12.44 -26.13 28.16
N GLU A 114 -11.63 -27.19 28.23
CA GLU A 114 -10.59 -27.34 29.24
C GLU A 114 -9.38 -26.43 28.94
N ILE A 115 -9.05 -26.25 27.65
CA ILE A 115 -8.00 -25.33 27.19
C ILE A 115 -8.62 -23.93 27.09
N ARG A 116 -8.31 -23.08 28.06
CA ARG A 116 -8.86 -21.71 28.16
C ARG A 116 -7.98 -20.80 29.00
N PRO A 117 -8.10 -19.47 28.83
CA PRO A 117 -7.39 -18.52 29.69
C PRO A 117 -7.86 -18.63 31.15
N LEU A 118 -6.93 -18.40 32.08
CA LEU A 118 -7.25 -18.30 33.51
C LEU A 118 -7.66 -16.85 33.82
N ILE A 119 -8.81 -16.69 34.48
CA ILE A 119 -9.34 -15.37 34.84
C ILE A 119 -9.15 -15.05 36.32
N SER A 120 -9.14 -13.76 36.62
CA SER A 120 -9.13 -13.25 37.98
C SER A 120 -10.38 -13.62 38.76
N ILE A 121 -10.28 -13.61 40.09
CA ILE A 121 -11.40 -13.95 40.99
C ILE A 121 -12.58 -13.00 40.76
N ASP A 122 -12.31 -11.71 40.49
CA ASP A 122 -13.32 -10.71 40.16
C ASP A 122 -13.82 -10.81 38.71
N ARG A 123 -13.25 -11.71 37.91
CA ARG A 123 -13.61 -12.02 36.51
C ARG A 123 -13.49 -10.84 35.57
N LYS A 124 -12.63 -9.89 35.90
CA LYS A 124 -12.41 -8.68 35.09
C LYS A 124 -11.17 -8.75 34.21
N SER A 125 -10.28 -9.71 34.45
CA SER A 125 -9.00 -9.78 33.76
C SER A 125 -8.53 -11.21 33.54
N ILE A 126 -7.68 -11.39 32.53
CA ILE A 126 -6.96 -12.64 32.27
C ILE A 126 -5.67 -12.62 33.11
N ILE A 127 -5.49 -13.62 33.96
CA ILE A 127 -4.27 -13.84 34.76
C ILE A 127 -3.19 -14.51 33.90
N SER A 128 -3.57 -15.50 33.09
CA SER A 128 -2.65 -16.20 32.21
C SER A 128 -3.36 -16.75 30.98
N TYR A 129 -2.65 -16.80 29.88
CA TYR A 129 -3.12 -17.31 28.60
C TYR A 129 -2.26 -18.50 28.18
N PRO A 130 -2.78 -19.75 28.19
CA PRO A 130 -2.01 -20.92 27.76
C PRO A 130 -1.63 -20.85 26.27
N ASP A 131 -0.43 -21.30 25.91
CA ASP A 131 0.06 -21.30 24.53
C ASP A 131 -0.84 -22.12 23.59
N GLU A 132 -1.46 -23.19 24.11
CA GLU A 132 -2.40 -24.03 23.36
C GLU A 132 -3.62 -23.23 22.89
N CYS A 133 -4.02 -22.17 23.59
CA CYS A 133 -5.11 -21.29 23.15
C CYS A 133 -4.75 -20.55 21.84
N ASN A 134 -3.48 -20.21 21.62
CA ASN A 134 -3.02 -19.58 20.38
C ASN A 134 -3.05 -20.56 19.20
N VAL A 135 -2.65 -21.81 19.44
CA VAL A 135 -2.74 -22.87 18.41
C VAL A 135 -4.19 -23.09 17.99
N LEU A 136 -5.13 -23.08 18.95
CA LEU A 136 -6.56 -23.17 18.64
C LEU A 136 -7.08 -21.91 17.93
N ALA A 137 -6.66 -20.72 18.34
CA ALA A 137 -7.02 -19.46 17.68
C ALA A 137 -6.56 -19.44 16.22
N GLU A 138 -5.35 -19.94 15.92
CA GLU A 138 -4.84 -20.08 14.56
C GLU A 138 -5.73 -21.00 13.71
N LYS A 139 -6.05 -22.21 14.21
CA LYS A 139 -6.96 -23.15 13.52
C LYS A 139 -8.33 -22.53 13.23
N ILE A 140 -8.90 -21.84 14.21
CA ILE A 140 -10.19 -21.15 14.07
C ILE A 140 -10.08 -20.06 13.00
N MET A 141 -9.01 -19.26 13.01
CA MET A 141 -8.79 -18.21 12.02
C MET A 141 -8.67 -18.79 10.60
N GLN A 142 -7.91 -19.87 10.41
CA GLN A 142 -7.79 -20.55 9.12
C GLN A 142 -9.16 -21.06 8.63
N THR A 143 -9.93 -21.69 9.52
CA THR A 143 -11.29 -22.18 9.23
C THR A 143 -12.22 -21.02 8.87
N TYR A 144 -12.16 -19.92 9.62
CA TYR A 144 -12.94 -18.72 9.40
C TYR A 144 -12.64 -18.06 8.06
N THR A 145 -11.37 -17.87 7.73
CA THR A 145 -10.92 -17.35 6.44
C THR A 145 -11.44 -18.20 5.29
N ASN A 146 -11.31 -19.53 5.38
CA ASN A 146 -11.81 -20.45 4.35
C ASN A 146 -13.33 -20.30 4.15
N GLN A 147 -14.10 -20.31 5.23
CA GLN A 147 -15.57 -20.19 5.17
C GLN A 147 -16.01 -18.84 4.59
N ILE A 148 -15.38 -17.73 4.97
CA ILE A 148 -15.74 -16.43 4.39
C ILE A 148 -15.45 -16.40 2.89
N ILE A 149 -14.29 -16.92 2.46
CA ILE A 149 -13.93 -16.98 1.05
C ILE A 149 -14.95 -17.81 0.27
N ASP A 150 -15.38 -18.96 0.80
CA ASP A 150 -16.45 -19.76 0.18
C ASP A 150 -17.76 -18.99 0.06
N ILE A 151 -18.23 -18.40 1.17
CA ILE A 151 -19.47 -17.61 1.17
C ILE A 151 -19.38 -16.44 0.19
N ALA A 152 -18.23 -15.76 0.11
CA ALA A 152 -18.02 -14.64 -0.79
C ALA A 152 -18.10 -15.07 -2.26
N VAL A 153 -17.40 -16.14 -2.64
CA VAL A 153 -17.41 -16.68 -4.01
C VAL A 153 -18.81 -17.15 -4.37
N GLU A 154 -19.47 -17.93 -3.51
CA GLU A 154 -20.86 -18.36 -3.73
C GLU A 154 -21.82 -17.17 -3.89
N HIS A 155 -21.65 -16.13 -3.07
CA HIS A 155 -22.47 -14.93 -3.12
C HIS A 155 -22.30 -14.18 -4.45
N ILE A 156 -21.06 -13.93 -4.88
CA ILE A 156 -20.76 -13.28 -6.17
C ILE A 156 -21.40 -14.04 -7.33
N ILE A 157 -21.29 -15.38 -7.30
CA ILE A 157 -21.90 -16.25 -8.32
C ILE A 157 -23.43 -16.13 -8.27
N SER A 158 -24.04 -16.16 -7.09
CA SER A 158 -25.49 -16.19 -6.94
C SER A 158 -26.20 -14.88 -7.28
N GLU A 159 -25.59 -13.72 -6.98
CA GLU A 159 -26.13 -12.39 -7.27
C GLU A 159 -25.83 -11.92 -8.71
N LEU A 160 -25.18 -12.76 -9.52
CA LEU A 160 -24.94 -12.58 -10.95
C LEU A 160 -24.29 -11.22 -11.30
N PHE A 161 -23.23 -10.84 -10.59
CA PHE A 161 -22.37 -9.72 -10.98
C PHE A 161 -21.61 -9.97 -12.30
N PHE A 162 -21.69 -11.17 -12.88
CA PHE A 162 -20.97 -11.60 -14.10
C PHE A 162 -21.14 -10.70 -15.35
N ASN A 163 -22.29 -10.05 -15.50
CA ASN A 163 -22.56 -9.21 -16.67
C ASN A 163 -22.27 -7.72 -16.40
N ASP A 164 -21.83 -7.38 -15.20
CA ASP A 164 -21.56 -6.01 -14.75
C ASP A 164 -20.14 -5.95 -14.17
N ARG A 165 -19.19 -5.59 -15.05
CA ARG A 165 -17.75 -5.58 -14.78
C ARG A 165 -17.38 -4.69 -13.59
N ASP A 166 -17.92 -3.48 -13.55
CA ASP A 166 -17.60 -2.51 -12.49
C ASP A 166 -18.12 -3.03 -11.14
N ALA A 167 -19.33 -3.60 -11.13
CA ALA A 167 -19.90 -4.18 -9.93
C ALA A 167 -19.14 -5.43 -9.43
N LEU A 168 -18.52 -6.23 -10.33
CA LEU A 168 -17.66 -7.35 -9.94
C LEU A 168 -16.36 -6.88 -9.27
N GLU A 169 -15.71 -5.85 -9.83
CA GLU A 169 -14.52 -5.26 -9.23
C GLU A 169 -14.82 -4.68 -7.84
N ASP A 170 -15.91 -3.93 -7.71
CA ASP A 170 -16.33 -3.31 -6.45
C ASP A 170 -16.66 -4.35 -5.38
N ILE A 171 -17.38 -5.43 -5.72
CA ILE A 171 -17.71 -6.47 -4.74
C ILE A 171 -16.48 -7.29 -4.32
N CYS A 172 -15.54 -7.55 -5.24
CA CYS A 172 -14.28 -8.21 -4.88
C CYS A 172 -13.41 -7.30 -4.01
N ASP A 173 -13.32 -6.01 -4.34
CA ASP A 173 -12.62 -5.00 -3.53
C ASP A 173 -13.20 -4.94 -2.12
N TYR A 174 -14.53 -4.93 -2.05
CA TYR A 174 -15.31 -4.98 -0.82
C TYR A 174 -14.93 -6.18 0.02
N PHE A 175 -14.99 -7.41 -0.51
CA PHE A 175 -14.60 -8.60 0.27
C PHE A 175 -13.15 -8.55 0.74
N LEU A 176 -12.22 -8.17 -0.14
CA LEU A 176 -10.80 -8.05 0.22
C LEU A 176 -10.53 -6.97 1.28
N SER A 177 -11.36 -5.92 1.35
CA SER A 177 -11.27 -4.91 2.41
C SER A 177 -11.67 -5.41 3.79
N LYS A 178 -12.56 -6.42 3.85
CA LYS A 178 -13.22 -6.84 5.10
C LYS A 178 -12.60 -8.07 5.73
N ILE A 179 -12.02 -8.93 4.92
CA ILE A 179 -11.50 -10.22 5.41
C ILE A 179 -10.07 -10.05 6.01
N ASN A 180 -9.51 -8.83 6.04
CA ASN A 180 -8.15 -8.53 6.51
C ASN A 180 -7.12 -9.55 5.96
N LEU A 181 -7.28 -9.88 4.67
CA LEU A 181 -6.63 -10.99 3.98
C LEU A 181 -5.28 -10.62 3.35
N GLU A 182 -4.45 -9.81 3.99
CA GLU A 182 -3.04 -9.78 3.54
C GLU A 182 -2.45 -11.20 3.52
N LYS A 183 -2.93 -12.09 4.42
CA LYS A 183 -2.53 -13.50 4.46
C LYS A 183 -3.37 -14.45 3.58
N GLY A 184 -4.60 -14.09 3.20
CA GLY A 184 -5.49 -15.02 2.48
C GLY A 184 -5.99 -14.52 1.11
N TYR A 185 -5.46 -13.41 0.59
CA TYR A 185 -5.80 -12.95 -0.76
C TYR A 185 -5.42 -14.00 -1.80
N LYS A 186 -4.29 -14.71 -1.62
CA LYS A 186 -3.87 -15.77 -2.55
C LYS A 186 -4.93 -16.87 -2.65
N LEU A 187 -5.48 -17.31 -1.52
CA LEU A 187 -6.55 -18.29 -1.49
C LEU A 187 -7.82 -17.75 -2.15
N PHE A 188 -8.20 -16.49 -1.88
CA PHE A 188 -9.36 -15.86 -2.51
C PHE A 188 -9.19 -15.76 -4.04
N ILE A 189 -8.03 -15.29 -4.51
CA ILE A 189 -7.69 -15.20 -5.93
C ILE A 189 -7.67 -16.59 -6.58
N ASP A 190 -7.16 -17.61 -5.88
CA ASP A 190 -7.13 -18.98 -6.40
C ASP A 190 -8.54 -19.59 -6.51
N LYS A 191 -9.43 -19.35 -5.52
CA LYS A 191 -10.84 -19.75 -5.66
C LYS A 191 -11.54 -19.01 -6.79
N ILE A 192 -11.27 -17.71 -6.97
CA ILE A 192 -11.79 -16.95 -8.12
C ILE A 192 -11.30 -17.60 -9.43
N ARG A 193 -10.00 -17.85 -9.58
CA ARG A 193 -9.38 -18.50 -10.76
C ARG A 193 -10.10 -19.78 -11.15
N HIS A 194 -10.43 -20.64 -10.18
CA HIS A 194 -11.05 -21.95 -10.39
C HIS A 194 -12.58 -21.95 -10.41
N SER A 195 -13.22 -20.80 -10.20
CA SER A 195 -14.68 -20.63 -10.28
C SER A 195 -15.12 -20.03 -11.62
N ASP A 196 -16.44 -19.93 -11.83
CA ASP A 196 -17.04 -19.22 -12.97
C ASP A 196 -16.63 -17.73 -13.02
N ILE A 197 -16.25 -17.14 -11.88
CA ILE A 197 -15.75 -15.76 -11.82
C ILE A 197 -14.44 -15.62 -12.60
N GLY A 198 -13.62 -16.68 -12.66
CA GLY A 198 -12.37 -16.69 -13.42
C GLY A 198 -12.57 -16.45 -14.93
N ASP A 199 -13.77 -16.74 -15.46
CA ASP A 199 -14.10 -16.51 -16.87
C ASP A 199 -14.59 -15.08 -17.16
N CYS A 200 -14.73 -14.24 -16.13
CA CYS A 200 -15.04 -12.82 -16.29
C CYS A 200 -13.89 -12.02 -16.90
N ASP A 201 -14.25 -10.91 -17.54
CA ASP A 201 -13.31 -9.89 -18.01
C ASP A 201 -12.42 -9.39 -16.87
N LEU A 202 -11.12 -9.17 -17.15
CA LEU A 202 -10.11 -8.73 -16.19
C LEU A 202 -10.34 -7.31 -15.65
N GLY A 203 -11.40 -6.63 -16.08
CA GLY A 203 -11.73 -5.37 -15.48
C GLY A 203 -10.84 -4.24 -15.99
N SER A 204 -10.71 -3.19 -15.19
CA SER A 204 -9.91 -1.99 -15.41
C SER A 204 -8.48 -2.28 -15.88
N LEU A 205 -7.93 -3.46 -15.56
CA LEU A 205 -6.62 -3.90 -16.00
C LEU A 205 -6.56 -4.26 -17.51
N ASN A 206 -7.68 -4.62 -18.14
CA ASN A 206 -7.73 -4.85 -19.60
C ASN A 206 -7.39 -3.58 -20.40
N ASN A 207 -7.57 -2.40 -19.82
CA ASN A 207 -7.19 -1.12 -20.46
C ASN A 207 -5.66 -0.95 -20.56
N ALA A 208 -4.90 -1.72 -19.77
CA ALA A 208 -3.45 -1.62 -19.69
C ALA A 208 -2.70 -2.65 -20.55
N ILE A 209 -3.39 -3.63 -21.14
CA ILE A 209 -2.80 -4.74 -21.91
C ILE A 209 -3.23 -4.70 -23.38
N ASP A 210 -2.49 -5.41 -24.24
CA ASP A 210 -2.70 -5.41 -25.69
C ASP A 210 -3.98 -6.12 -26.12
N GLU A 211 -4.26 -7.27 -25.49
CA GLU A 211 -5.39 -8.13 -25.79
C GLU A 211 -6.19 -8.35 -24.51
N PRO A 212 -7.52 -8.12 -24.52
CA PRO A 212 -8.35 -8.35 -23.35
C PRO A 212 -8.25 -9.81 -22.87
N LEU A 213 -8.02 -10.00 -21.58
CA LEU A 213 -7.95 -11.30 -20.93
C LEU A 213 -9.13 -11.46 -19.96
N THR A 214 -9.43 -12.72 -19.64
CA THR A 214 -10.23 -13.05 -18.46
C THR A 214 -9.34 -13.10 -17.21
N ILE A 215 -9.95 -13.07 -16.02
CA ILE A 215 -9.22 -13.22 -14.75
C ILE A 215 -8.37 -14.49 -14.76
N ARG A 216 -8.95 -15.64 -15.13
CA ARG A 216 -8.25 -16.93 -15.21
C ARG A 216 -7.12 -16.85 -16.23
N SER A 217 -7.39 -16.37 -17.45
CA SER A 217 -6.37 -16.26 -18.51
C SER A 217 -5.19 -15.37 -18.10
N PHE A 218 -5.46 -14.28 -17.40
CA PHE A 218 -4.42 -13.39 -16.86
C PHE A 218 -3.57 -14.10 -15.80
N LEU A 219 -4.19 -14.75 -14.81
CA LEU A 219 -3.47 -15.46 -13.75
C LEU A 219 -2.62 -16.59 -14.33
N ASP A 220 -3.17 -17.27 -15.35
CA ASP A 220 -2.56 -18.38 -16.06
C ASP A 220 -1.42 -17.97 -17.01
N ALA A 221 -1.49 -16.81 -17.67
CA ALA A 221 -0.54 -16.46 -18.74
C ALA A 221 0.93 -16.55 -18.29
N GLU A 222 1.79 -17.25 -19.02
CA GLU A 222 3.23 -17.30 -18.71
C GLU A 222 3.90 -15.94 -18.94
N ILE A 223 3.35 -15.14 -19.85
CA ILE A 223 3.85 -13.79 -20.17
C ILE A 223 2.67 -12.84 -20.20
N VAL A 224 2.77 -11.74 -19.46
CA VAL A 224 1.82 -10.63 -19.56
C VAL A 224 2.58 -9.35 -19.87
N ARG A 225 2.11 -8.62 -20.87
CA ARG A 225 2.66 -7.33 -21.30
C ARG A 225 1.66 -6.22 -21.01
N PHE A 226 2.09 -5.21 -20.27
CA PHE A 226 1.35 -3.98 -20.02
C PHE A 226 1.94 -2.84 -20.85
N LYS A 227 1.10 -2.11 -21.58
CA LYS A 227 1.49 -0.87 -22.32
C LYS A 227 1.63 0.32 -21.40
N THR A 228 0.78 0.39 -20.37
CA THR A 228 0.73 1.46 -19.38
C THR A 228 0.21 0.86 -18.09
N LEU A 229 1.06 0.74 -17.07
CA LEU A 229 0.63 0.36 -15.73
C LEU A 229 0.83 1.56 -14.81
N ASN A 230 -0.22 1.95 -14.10
CA ASN A 230 -0.11 2.85 -12.97
C ASN A 230 -0.75 2.17 -11.77
N PHE A 231 0.07 1.60 -10.89
CA PHE A 231 -0.42 0.81 -9.77
C PHE A 231 -1.30 1.63 -8.83
N SER A 232 -1.03 2.93 -8.64
CA SER A 232 -1.76 3.78 -7.71
C SER A 232 -3.24 3.96 -8.09
N ASN A 233 -3.54 3.88 -9.39
CA ASN A 233 -4.88 4.09 -9.95
C ASN A 233 -5.85 2.91 -9.75
N TYR A 234 -5.36 1.73 -9.36
CA TYR A 234 -6.18 0.54 -9.24
C TYR A 234 -6.79 0.37 -7.84
N ASN A 235 -7.97 -0.24 -7.77
CA ASN A 235 -8.58 -0.69 -6.53
C ASN A 235 -7.77 -1.85 -5.90
N ARG A 236 -8.12 -2.24 -4.67
CA ARG A 236 -7.44 -3.30 -3.91
C ARG A 236 -7.54 -4.64 -4.62
N PHE A 237 -8.68 -4.98 -5.22
CA PHE A 237 -8.83 -6.25 -5.96
C PHE A 237 -7.83 -6.39 -7.11
N VAL A 238 -7.76 -5.38 -7.98
CA VAL A 238 -6.83 -5.38 -9.11
C VAL A 238 -5.38 -5.33 -8.65
N LYS A 239 -5.08 -4.59 -7.57
CA LYS A 239 -3.76 -4.60 -6.92
C LYS A 239 -3.38 -6.00 -6.42
N TYR A 240 -4.32 -6.76 -5.85
CA TYR A 240 -4.05 -8.15 -5.43
C TYR A 240 -3.89 -9.13 -6.58
N LEU A 241 -4.60 -8.94 -7.71
CA LEU A 241 -4.35 -9.71 -8.93
C LEU A 241 -2.92 -9.46 -9.46
N LEU A 242 -2.49 -8.19 -9.50
CA LEU A 242 -1.12 -7.82 -9.86
C LEU A 242 -0.10 -8.38 -8.88
N LYS A 243 -0.34 -8.26 -7.57
CA LYS A 243 0.50 -8.84 -6.50
C LYS A 243 0.66 -10.34 -6.68
N TYR A 244 -0.43 -11.07 -6.90
CA TYR A 244 -0.39 -12.51 -7.20
C TYR A 244 0.49 -12.79 -8.44
N LYS A 245 0.40 -11.95 -9.47
CA LYS A 245 1.23 -12.11 -10.68
C LYS A 245 2.71 -11.84 -10.42
N PHE A 246 3.04 -10.82 -9.64
CA PHE A 246 4.42 -10.50 -9.24
C PHE A 246 5.01 -11.57 -8.33
N ASP A 247 4.24 -12.08 -7.37
CA ASP A 247 4.66 -13.16 -6.48
C ASP A 247 5.05 -14.41 -7.26
N ASN A 248 4.32 -14.72 -8.33
CA ASN A 248 4.56 -15.87 -9.20
C ASN A 248 5.52 -15.58 -10.37
N SER A 249 6.13 -14.39 -10.41
CA SER A 249 7.07 -14.05 -11.47
C SER A 249 8.43 -14.73 -11.29
N SER A 250 9.03 -15.12 -12.41
CA SER A 250 10.44 -15.52 -12.53
C SER A 250 11.31 -14.37 -13.06
N LYS A 251 10.68 -13.38 -13.70
CA LYS A 251 11.34 -12.22 -14.28
C LYS A 251 10.33 -11.08 -14.47
N ILE A 252 10.78 -9.84 -14.25
CA ILE A 252 10.01 -8.62 -14.53
C ILE A 252 10.92 -7.64 -15.28
N ASP A 253 10.52 -7.22 -16.47
CA ASP A 253 11.25 -6.24 -17.29
C ASP A 253 10.45 -4.95 -17.42
N VAL A 254 11.15 -3.82 -17.35
CA VAL A 254 10.61 -2.48 -17.59
C VAL A 254 11.40 -1.85 -18.75
N GLU A 255 10.71 -1.57 -19.85
CA GLU A 255 11.25 -0.91 -21.04
C GLU A 255 10.35 0.27 -21.43
N ASP A 256 10.88 1.49 -21.35
CA ASP A 256 10.14 2.75 -21.48
C ASP A 256 8.93 2.83 -20.52
N ASN A 257 7.72 2.58 -21.03
CA ASN A 257 6.47 2.51 -20.26
C ASN A 257 5.87 1.09 -20.23
N ILE A 258 6.57 0.13 -20.83
CA ILE A 258 6.11 -1.23 -21.03
C ILE A 258 6.65 -2.10 -19.90
N ILE A 259 5.76 -2.87 -19.28
CA ILE A 259 6.11 -3.82 -18.23
C ILE A 259 5.81 -5.21 -18.75
N ILE A 260 6.78 -6.11 -18.66
CA ILE A 260 6.63 -7.50 -19.07
C ILE A 260 6.91 -8.39 -17.87
N ILE A 261 5.91 -9.15 -17.46
CA ILE A 261 6.00 -10.13 -16.37
C ILE A 261 6.10 -11.52 -16.98
N TYR A 262 7.10 -12.27 -16.58
CA TYR A 262 7.26 -13.69 -16.93
C TYR A 262 6.98 -14.52 -15.68
N THR A 263 6.10 -15.49 -15.80
CA THR A 263 5.64 -16.39 -14.73
C THR A 263 6.13 -17.79 -15.02
N ASP A 264 6.74 -18.44 -14.02
CA ASP A 264 7.15 -19.84 -14.11
C ASP A 264 6.27 -20.69 -13.18
N ARG A 265 5.37 -21.45 -13.79
CA ARG A 265 4.41 -22.30 -13.08
C ARG A 265 5.03 -23.53 -12.43
N SER A 266 6.27 -23.89 -12.76
CA SER A 266 6.93 -25.04 -12.12
C SER A 266 7.13 -24.86 -10.62
N ASN A 267 7.01 -23.62 -10.12
CA ASN A 267 7.13 -23.25 -8.70
C ASN A 267 5.79 -23.16 -7.94
N GLU A 268 4.63 -23.43 -8.57
CA GLU A 268 3.33 -23.31 -7.89
C GLU A 268 3.22 -24.28 -6.68
N ASN A 269 3.79 -25.48 -6.75
CA ASN A 269 3.69 -26.50 -5.69
C ASN A 269 4.70 -26.34 -4.53
N ASP A 270 5.82 -25.64 -4.72
CA ASP A 270 6.87 -25.50 -3.69
C ASP A 270 6.61 -24.34 -2.71
N ARG A 271 5.59 -23.51 -2.98
CA ARG A 271 5.33 -22.24 -2.28
C ARG A 271 4.16 -22.28 -1.30
N GLU A 272 3.33 -23.33 -1.33
CA GLU A 272 2.28 -23.54 -0.33
C GLU A 272 2.85 -23.83 1.08
N ASN A 273 4.11 -24.25 1.18
CA ASN A 273 4.71 -24.72 2.44
C ASN A 273 5.72 -23.75 3.10
N ASN A 274 6.04 -22.59 2.51
CA ASN A 274 7.23 -21.81 2.93
C ASN A 274 7.03 -20.32 3.18
N GLU A 275 5.80 -19.79 3.20
CA GLU A 275 5.61 -18.36 3.44
C GLU A 275 4.89 -18.12 4.77
N SER A 276 5.56 -18.49 5.87
CA SER A 276 5.58 -17.63 7.05
C SER A 276 6.33 -16.35 6.68
N ILE A 277 5.75 -15.56 5.77
CA ILE A 277 5.90 -14.13 5.94
C ILE A 277 4.98 -13.89 7.11
N ASP A 278 5.58 -13.82 8.30
CA ASP A 278 5.03 -12.97 9.32
C ASP A 278 4.92 -11.59 8.66
N ASP A 279 3.80 -11.37 7.96
CA ASP A 279 3.27 -10.06 7.67
C ASP A 279 2.93 -9.52 9.06
N VAL A 280 3.99 -9.04 9.71
CA VAL A 280 3.95 -8.36 10.99
C VAL A 280 2.89 -7.29 10.81
N ALA A 281 1.88 -7.37 11.66
CA ALA A 281 0.79 -6.44 11.70
C ALA A 281 1.35 -5.00 11.66
N GLY A 282 1.15 -4.32 10.54
CA GLY A 282 1.17 -2.87 10.48
C GLY A 282 2.37 -2.23 9.77
N LEU A 283 2.00 -1.42 8.78
CA LEU A 283 2.77 -0.32 8.21
C LEU A 283 3.99 -0.79 7.38
N GLY A 284 3.78 -1.43 6.23
CA GLY A 284 4.83 -1.72 5.25
C GLY A 284 4.24 -2.38 4.01
N ASP A 285 5.01 -2.53 2.95
CA ASP A 285 4.52 -3.13 1.70
C ASP A 285 5.65 -3.89 0.97
N LEU A 286 5.30 -4.71 -0.02
CA LEU A 286 6.26 -5.50 -0.78
C LEU A 286 6.82 -4.71 -1.95
N ALA A 287 8.15 -4.75 -2.10
CA ALA A 287 8.85 -4.29 -3.29
C ALA A 287 9.34 -5.47 -4.13
N TYR A 288 9.24 -5.34 -5.46
CA TYR A 288 9.65 -6.37 -6.40
C TYR A 288 10.84 -5.93 -7.24
N LYS A 289 11.86 -6.79 -7.32
CA LYS A 289 13.06 -6.56 -8.11
C LYS A 289 12.77 -6.73 -9.60
N THR A 290 13.16 -5.73 -10.38
CA THR A 290 13.17 -5.82 -11.85
C THR A 290 14.49 -6.42 -12.35
N THR A 291 14.38 -7.25 -13.39
CA THR A 291 15.52 -7.86 -14.09
C THR A 291 16.11 -6.91 -15.11
N LEU A 292 15.25 -6.21 -15.86
CA LEU A 292 15.63 -5.10 -16.72
C LEU A 292 14.94 -3.82 -16.23
N TRP A 293 15.74 -2.78 -16.03
CA TRP A 293 15.25 -1.44 -15.70
C TRP A 293 15.77 -0.45 -16.73
N ASN A 294 14.98 -0.27 -17.78
CA ASN A 294 15.23 0.71 -18.82
C ASN A 294 13.95 1.51 -19.09
N PRO A 295 13.40 2.22 -18.09
CA PRO A 295 12.31 3.17 -18.35
C PRO A 295 12.84 4.33 -19.21
N PHE A 296 12.00 5.33 -19.47
CA PHE A 296 12.37 6.51 -20.26
C PHE A 296 13.66 7.22 -19.79
N ASN A 297 14.08 7.01 -18.54
CA ASN A 297 15.41 7.35 -18.04
C ASN A 297 15.81 6.36 -16.93
N SER A 298 16.84 5.54 -17.17
CA SER A 298 17.35 4.53 -16.24
C SER A 298 18.02 5.09 -14.98
N ASP A 299 18.31 6.39 -14.97
CA ASP A 299 18.93 7.06 -13.82
C ASP A 299 18.02 7.14 -12.61
N TYR A 300 16.70 7.19 -12.83
CA TYR A 300 15.73 7.17 -11.73
C TYR A 300 15.76 5.83 -10.98
N ASP A 301 15.78 5.94 -9.66
CA ASP A 301 15.73 4.84 -8.73
C ASP A 301 14.28 4.50 -8.37
N ILE A 302 13.39 5.50 -8.40
CA ILE A 302 11.97 5.36 -8.12
C ILE A 302 11.17 6.11 -9.18
N ILE A 303 10.13 5.46 -9.71
CA ILE A 303 9.11 6.09 -10.56
C ILE A 303 7.76 5.76 -9.91
N THR A 304 7.07 6.76 -9.36
CA THR A 304 5.97 6.52 -8.40
C THR A 304 4.79 5.71 -8.97
N ASN A 305 4.51 5.82 -10.28
CA ASN A 305 3.45 5.02 -10.91
C ASN A 305 3.85 3.54 -11.17
N LEU A 306 5.14 3.22 -11.16
CA LEU A 306 5.68 1.87 -11.35
C LEU A 306 5.86 1.10 -10.03
N TYR A 307 5.78 1.78 -8.88
CA TYR A 307 5.75 1.12 -7.58
C TYR A 307 4.64 0.04 -7.57
N PRO A 308 4.87 -1.20 -7.11
CA PRO A 308 5.98 -1.68 -6.26
C PRO A 308 7.25 -2.19 -6.97
N LEU A 309 7.44 -1.91 -8.27
CA LEU A 309 8.63 -2.36 -9.00
C LEU A 309 9.83 -1.45 -8.74
N LEU A 310 10.97 -2.06 -8.36
CA LEU A 310 12.22 -1.35 -8.10
C LEU A 310 13.35 -1.83 -9.03
N PRO A 311 14.27 -0.94 -9.42
CA PRO A 311 15.49 -1.34 -10.11
C PRO A 311 16.38 -2.19 -9.20
N SER A 312 17.12 -3.13 -9.80
CA SER A 312 18.08 -3.98 -9.09
C SER A 312 19.08 -3.19 -8.23
N LYS A 313 19.52 -2.01 -8.72
CA LYS A 313 20.46 -1.11 -8.01
C LYS A 313 19.92 -0.63 -6.66
N LEU A 314 18.66 -0.19 -6.58
CA LEU A 314 18.03 0.21 -5.32
C LEU A 314 17.64 -1.00 -4.47
N TYR A 315 17.02 -2.01 -5.09
CA TYR A 315 16.53 -3.20 -4.38
C TYR A 315 17.64 -3.94 -3.61
N ASN A 316 18.85 -4.02 -4.18
CA ASN A 316 19.97 -4.69 -3.54
C ASN A 316 20.47 -3.94 -2.28
N LEU A 317 20.27 -2.63 -2.19
CA LEU A 317 20.67 -1.82 -1.04
C LEU A 317 19.67 -1.90 0.13
N LEU A 318 18.48 -2.47 -0.06
CA LEU A 318 17.49 -2.57 1.02
C LEU A 318 17.90 -3.57 2.11
N ASP A 319 17.97 -3.13 3.38
CA ASP A 319 18.32 -3.93 4.55
C ASP A 319 17.11 -4.58 5.23
N TYR A 320 16.63 -5.67 4.67
CA TYR A 320 15.69 -6.52 5.39
C TYR A 320 16.12 -7.96 5.24
N ALA A 321 16.96 -8.36 6.19
CA ALA A 321 17.14 -9.74 6.59
C ALA A 321 15.77 -10.34 7.00
N GLU A 322 15.66 -11.66 6.94
CA GLU A 322 14.60 -12.46 7.60
C GLU A 322 13.33 -12.84 6.82
N VAL A 323 13.30 -12.76 5.49
CA VAL A 323 12.38 -13.63 4.73
C VAL A 323 13.16 -14.36 3.65
N LYS A 324 13.09 -15.70 3.64
CA LYS A 324 13.45 -16.52 2.46
C LYS A 324 12.44 -16.27 1.35
N ALA A 325 12.36 -15.05 0.86
CA ALA A 325 11.63 -14.74 -0.33
C ALA A 325 12.39 -15.31 -1.54
N PRO A 326 11.71 -15.82 -2.57
CA PRO A 326 12.33 -15.94 -3.89
C PRO A 326 13.03 -14.61 -4.24
N ALA A 327 14.18 -14.67 -4.94
CA ALA A 327 15.17 -13.59 -5.11
C ALA A 327 14.66 -12.23 -5.68
N LEU A 328 13.35 -12.11 -5.90
CA LEU A 328 12.67 -11.01 -6.57
C LEU A 328 11.73 -10.19 -5.65
N LYS A 329 11.56 -10.49 -4.37
CA LYS A 329 10.70 -9.66 -3.47
C LYS A 329 11.34 -9.37 -2.11
N LYS A 330 11.10 -8.18 -1.57
CA LYS A 330 11.54 -7.74 -0.23
C LYS A 330 10.40 -6.98 0.44
N PHE A 331 10.24 -7.14 1.74
CA PHE A 331 9.37 -6.27 2.51
C PHE A 331 10.07 -4.92 2.74
N VAL A 332 9.33 -3.83 2.59
CA VAL A 332 9.76 -2.47 2.90
C VAL A 332 8.87 -2.00 4.05
N PRO A 333 9.37 -1.97 5.29
CA PRO A 333 8.60 -1.43 6.40
C PRO A 333 8.44 0.07 6.21
N TYR A 334 7.30 0.56 6.63
CA TYR A 334 7.07 1.97 6.86
C TYR A 334 7.84 2.39 8.10
N ARG A 335 8.74 3.35 7.92
CA ARG A 335 9.39 4.09 8.99
C ARG A 335 9.10 5.57 8.78
N TYR A 336 9.24 6.39 9.82
CA TYR A 336 9.14 7.83 9.61
C TYR A 336 10.27 8.29 8.67
N SER A 337 9.93 9.08 7.63
CA SER A 337 10.88 9.57 6.62
C SER A 337 11.53 8.44 5.79
N SER A 338 10.67 7.55 5.29
CA SER A 338 10.99 6.29 4.61
C SER A 338 10.85 6.36 3.09
N LEU A 339 11.28 5.30 2.41
CA LEU A 339 10.96 5.05 1.01
C LEU A 339 9.45 4.96 0.77
N MET A 340 8.68 4.48 1.75
CA MET A 340 7.22 4.41 1.65
C MET A 340 6.58 5.79 1.51
N ASP A 341 7.10 6.81 2.22
CA ASP A 341 6.63 8.19 2.07
C ASP A 341 6.88 8.69 0.64
N VAL A 342 8.02 8.34 0.05
CA VAL A 342 8.36 8.66 -1.35
C VAL A 342 7.44 7.97 -2.35
N PHE A 343 7.14 6.69 -2.15
CA PHE A 343 6.21 5.95 -3.01
C PHE A 343 4.80 6.55 -2.99
N SER A 344 4.42 7.18 -1.89
CA SER A 344 3.10 7.81 -1.70
C SER A 344 2.99 9.24 -2.24
N LEU A 345 4.09 9.83 -2.75
CA LEU A 345 4.11 11.22 -3.20
C LEU A 345 3.07 11.48 -4.30
N ASN A 346 2.21 12.46 -4.03
CA ASN A 346 1.21 12.93 -4.97
C ASN A 346 1.74 14.15 -5.74
N PRO A 347 1.71 14.17 -7.09
CA PRO A 347 2.22 15.30 -7.86
C PRO A 347 1.52 16.64 -7.55
N PHE A 348 0.29 16.63 -7.03
CA PHE A 348 -0.43 17.83 -6.61
C PHE A 348 0.05 18.41 -5.27
N SER A 349 0.77 17.64 -4.46
CA SER A 349 1.34 18.11 -3.19
C SER A 349 2.82 18.50 -3.29
N VAL A 350 3.49 18.15 -4.39
CA VAL A 350 4.90 18.49 -4.61
C VAL A 350 5.03 19.94 -5.11
N THR A 351 5.95 20.69 -4.51
CA THR A 351 6.34 22.04 -4.94
C THR A 351 7.86 22.18 -4.87
N ILE A 352 8.46 23.15 -5.58
CA ILE A 352 9.92 23.33 -5.55
C ILE A 352 10.44 23.69 -4.14
N ASN A 353 9.60 24.35 -3.33
CA ASN A 353 9.90 24.71 -1.94
C ASN A 353 9.19 23.79 -0.94
N MET A 354 8.86 22.55 -1.33
CA MET A 354 8.13 21.62 -0.48
C MET A 354 8.89 21.40 0.83
N GLU A 355 8.19 21.43 1.96
CA GLU A 355 8.61 20.72 3.16
C GLU A 355 7.83 19.38 3.15
N ILE A 356 8.51 18.25 3.29
CA ILE A 356 7.86 16.93 3.25
C ILE A 356 7.24 16.69 4.64
N ASP A 357 5.93 16.46 4.68
CA ASP A 357 5.17 16.20 5.90
C ASP A 357 5.39 14.74 6.37
N ASN A 358 5.72 14.56 7.65
CA ASN A 358 5.83 13.27 8.34
C ASN A 358 4.53 12.86 9.08
N GLU A 359 3.50 13.70 9.09
CA GLU A 359 2.21 13.36 9.71
C GLU A 359 1.28 12.64 8.73
N ARG A 360 0.72 11.53 9.23
CA ARG A 360 -0.27 10.68 8.57
C ARG A 360 -1.27 11.50 7.73
N LEU A 361 -1.19 11.37 6.41
CA LEU A 361 -2.27 11.73 5.47
C LEU A 361 -3.44 10.75 5.62
N TYR A 362 -4.12 10.75 6.76
CA TYR A 362 -5.41 10.06 6.95
C TYR A 362 -6.61 10.89 6.47
N SER A 363 -6.38 12.04 5.83
CA SER A 363 -7.45 12.75 5.14
C SER A 363 -7.60 12.19 3.72
N LYS A 364 -8.63 11.35 3.52
CA LYS A 364 -9.28 11.10 2.22
C LYS A 364 -9.95 12.38 1.67
N GLU A 365 -9.33 13.54 1.88
CA GLU A 365 -9.82 14.78 1.33
C GLU A 365 -9.44 14.85 -0.14
N VAL A 366 -10.49 14.99 -0.94
CA VAL A 366 -10.50 15.27 -2.36
C VAL A 366 -9.56 16.45 -2.62
N PHE A 367 -8.44 16.17 -3.29
CA PHE A 367 -7.62 17.17 -3.98
C PHE A 367 -7.02 18.29 -3.09
N GLN A 368 -5.89 17.98 -2.43
CA GLN A 368 -5.09 18.97 -1.70
C GLN A 368 -3.95 19.50 -2.60
N MET A 369 -4.22 20.56 -3.37
CA MET A 369 -3.17 21.33 -4.06
C MET A 369 -2.40 22.20 -3.06
N TYR A 370 -1.07 22.29 -3.20
CA TYR A 370 -0.23 23.12 -2.30
C TYR A 370 -0.41 22.78 -0.81
N ASN A 371 -0.31 21.50 -0.44
CA ASN A 371 -0.28 21.16 0.98
C ASN A 371 1.14 21.36 1.53
N LEU A 372 1.48 22.60 1.88
CA LEU A 372 2.65 22.95 2.67
C LEU A 372 2.28 22.85 4.14
N LYS A 373 2.43 21.67 4.73
CA LYS A 373 2.49 21.53 6.18
C LYS A 373 3.95 21.46 6.59
N ASN A 374 4.33 22.36 7.49
CA ASN A 374 5.69 22.43 7.99
C ASN A 374 6.01 21.18 8.81
N THR A 375 6.84 20.29 8.28
CA THR A 375 7.64 19.41 9.13
C THR A 375 9.10 19.40 8.68
N SER A 376 9.96 19.60 9.67
CA SER A 376 11.40 19.85 9.54
C SER A 376 12.20 18.57 9.79
N GLY A 377 11.84 17.46 9.13
CA GLY A 377 12.57 16.21 9.17
C GLY A 377 13.30 15.95 7.86
N ALA A 378 14.62 15.76 7.90
CA ALA A 378 15.40 15.28 6.76
C ALA A 378 14.98 13.85 6.39
N MET A 379 14.78 13.55 5.10
CA MET A 379 14.61 12.17 4.65
C MET A 379 15.91 11.40 4.91
N SER A 380 15.82 10.28 5.62
CA SER A 380 16.99 9.54 6.10
C SER A 380 17.11 8.12 5.56
N PHE A 381 16.06 7.60 4.90
CA PHE A 381 16.01 6.27 4.25
C PHE A 381 16.76 5.18 5.02
N SER A 382 16.42 5.02 6.30
CA SER A 382 17.02 4.02 7.21
C SER A 382 16.96 2.57 6.70
N GLU A 383 16.15 2.32 5.68
CA GLU A 383 15.96 1.07 4.97
C GLU A 383 17.10 0.73 4.00
N ILE A 384 17.98 1.69 3.68
CA ILE A 384 19.08 1.53 2.73
C ILE A 384 20.38 1.27 3.50
N ILE A 385 21.04 0.14 3.25
CA ILE A 385 22.36 -0.19 3.79
C ILE A 385 23.39 0.74 3.17
N ASN A 386 24.19 1.36 4.03
CA ASN A 386 25.46 1.91 3.65
C ASN A 386 26.50 1.59 4.74
N GLU A 387 27.47 0.72 4.40
CA GLU A 387 28.50 0.28 5.34
C GLU A 387 29.57 1.35 5.62
N ASN A 388 29.64 2.40 4.80
CA ASN A 388 30.63 3.46 4.93
C ASN A 388 29.97 4.77 5.37
N GLU A 389 30.25 5.19 6.61
CA GLU A 389 29.66 6.39 7.21
C GLU A 389 30.03 7.69 6.48
N LEU A 390 31.17 7.70 5.77
CA LEU A 390 31.64 8.82 4.94
C LEU A 390 31.00 8.84 3.55
N GLN A 391 30.29 7.77 3.17
CA GLN A 391 29.50 7.76 1.95
C GLN A 391 28.05 8.13 2.27
N LYS A 392 27.37 8.80 1.34
CA LYS A 392 25.93 9.10 1.45
C LYS A 392 25.24 8.65 0.18
N ILE A 393 24.27 7.75 0.31
CA ILE A 393 23.50 7.27 -0.83
C ILE A 393 22.48 8.33 -1.20
N VAL A 394 22.46 8.74 -2.46
CA VAL A 394 21.48 9.69 -3.01
C VAL A 394 20.46 8.96 -3.87
N LEU A 395 19.22 9.44 -3.88
CA LEU A 395 18.12 8.84 -4.64
C LEU A 395 17.57 9.81 -5.68
N MET A 396 17.39 9.30 -6.89
CA MET A 396 16.70 9.97 -7.98
C MET A 396 15.27 9.45 -8.09
N VAL A 397 14.29 10.34 -7.94
CA VAL A 397 12.87 9.99 -7.93
C VAL A 397 12.13 10.76 -9.00
N PHE A 398 11.27 10.07 -9.76
CA PHE A 398 10.30 10.68 -10.64
C PHE A 398 8.88 10.49 -10.08
N VAL A 399 8.27 11.58 -9.62
CA VAL A 399 6.86 11.62 -9.23
C VAL A 399 6.03 11.77 -10.49
N SER A 400 5.32 10.70 -10.85
CA SER A 400 4.55 10.64 -12.10
C SER A 400 3.30 11.52 -12.06
N PRO A 401 2.96 12.18 -13.18
CA PRO A 401 1.74 12.98 -13.25
C PRO A 401 0.49 12.08 -13.13
N HIS A 402 -0.58 12.64 -12.59
CA HIS A 402 -1.86 11.94 -12.47
C HIS A 402 -2.85 12.41 -13.55
N PRO A 403 -3.82 11.57 -13.97
CA PRO A 403 -4.91 12.02 -14.83
C PRO A 403 -5.64 13.21 -14.21
N ILE A 404 -5.78 14.30 -14.97
CA ILE A 404 -6.37 15.55 -14.50
C ILE A 404 -7.82 15.64 -14.99
N ASN A 405 -8.77 15.65 -14.06
CA ASN A 405 -10.20 15.84 -14.34
C ASN A 405 -10.56 17.33 -14.57
N ASN A 406 -11.81 17.62 -14.94
CA ASN A 406 -12.22 18.99 -15.28
C ASN A 406 -12.18 19.96 -14.10
N GLU A 407 -12.53 19.52 -12.89
CA GLU A 407 -12.46 20.37 -11.69
C GLU A 407 -11.02 20.70 -11.34
N GLN A 408 -10.14 19.70 -11.44
CA GLN A 408 -8.69 19.86 -11.21
C GLN A 408 -8.06 20.80 -12.24
N LYS A 409 -8.47 20.73 -13.51
CA LYS A 409 -7.99 21.68 -14.54
C LYS A 409 -8.31 23.13 -14.18
N ILE A 410 -9.53 23.40 -13.70
CA ILE A 410 -9.93 24.76 -13.29
C ILE A 410 -9.06 25.25 -12.13
N ALA A 411 -8.77 24.36 -11.17
CA ALA A 411 -7.91 24.70 -10.04
C ALA A 411 -6.44 24.89 -10.45
N ILE A 412 -5.92 24.10 -11.38
CA ILE A 412 -4.56 24.25 -11.93
C ILE A 412 -4.42 25.55 -12.73
N ASP A 413 -5.45 25.94 -13.48
CA ASP A 413 -5.47 27.17 -14.26
C ASP A 413 -5.22 28.41 -13.40
N TYR A 414 -5.65 28.39 -12.12
CA TYR A 414 -5.37 29.45 -11.16
C TYR A 414 -3.87 29.69 -10.92
N TYR A 415 -3.04 28.65 -11.03
CA TYR A 415 -1.61 28.71 -10.74
C TYR A 415 -0.74 28.99 -11.96
N LYS A 416 -1.29 28.93 -13.19
CA LYS A 416 -0.52 29.07 -14.43
C LYS A 416 0.36 30.32 -14.49
N ASP A 417 -0.17 31.46 -14.07
CA ASP A 417 0.56 32.74 -14.10
C ASP A 417 1.36 33.00 -12.81
N ARG A 418 1.14 32.21 -11.76
CA ARG A 418 1.67 32.47 -10.41
C ARG A 418 2.87 31.59 -10.08
N ASP A 419 2.78 30.33 -10.45
CA ASP A 419 3.82 29.33 -10.29
C ASP A 419 3.79 28.39 -11.50
N PRO A 420 4.37 28.83 -12.62
CA PRO A 420 4.38 28.05 -13.87
C PRO A 420 5.16 26.74 -13.71
N ASP A 421 6.17 26.71 -12.84
CA ASP A 421 6.95 25.50 -12.56
C ASP A 421 6.12 24.47 -11.81
N TYR A 422 5.30 24.89 -10.84
CA TYR A 422 4.33 24.01 -10.19
C TYR A 422 3.30 23.43 -11.15
N VAL A 423 2.72 24.26 -12.04
CA VAL A 423 1.81 23.76 -13.06
C VAL A 423 2.51 22.78 -13.99
N LYS A 424 3.73 23.09 -14.42
CA LYS A 424 4.54 22.19 -15.24
C LYS A 424 4.80 20.87 -14.52
N GLY A 425 5.14 20.90 -13.23
CA GLY A 425 5.39 19.71 -12.44
C GLY A 425 4.14 18.82 -12.25
N ILE A 426 2.96 19.40 -12.08
CA ILE A 426 1.70 18.64 -12.07
C ILE A 426 1.46 17.92 -13.40
N VAL A 427 1.68 18.63 -14.52
CA VAL A 427 1.32 18.15 -15.86
C VAL A 427 2.36 17.16 -16.41
N GLU A 428 3.63 17.44 -16.19
CA GLU A 428 4.76 16.69 -16.75
C GLU A 428 5.42 15.73 -15.75
N GLY A 429 5.04 15.80 -14.47
CA GLY A 429 5.67 15.09 -13.36
C GLY A 429 6.77 15.89 -12.69
N TRP A 430 7.32 15.37 -11.59
CA TRP A 430 8.41 16.00 -10.84
C TRP A 430 9.63 15.09 -10.78
N SER A 431 10.81 15.69 -10.89
CA SER A 431 12.07 15.01 -10.60
C SER A 431 12.64 15.52 -9.30
N ILE A 432 13.04 14.59 -8.44
CA ILE A 432 13.57 14.89 -7.11
C ILE A 432 14.90 14.16 -6.93
N LEU A 433 15.94 14.89 -6.53
CA LEU A 433 17.16 14.33 -5.99
C LEU A 433 17.10 14.42 -4.47
N PHE A 434 17.20 13.30 -3.76
CA PHE A 434 17.35 13.27 -2.31
C PHE A 434 18.83 13.06 -1.94
N THR A 435 19.39 13.96 -1.15
CA THR A 435 20.80 13.92 -0.71
C THR A 435 20.99 13.24 0.65
N THR A 436 19.89 13.03 1.40
CA THR A 436 19.86 12.38 2.74
C THR A 436 20.58 13.11 3.87
N VAL A 437 21.00 14.36 3.63
CA VAL A 437 21.65 15.23 4.62
C VAL A 437 20.71 16.37 5.02
N GLU A 438 21.00 17.05 6.12
CA GLU A 438 20.08 18.07 6.68
C GLU A 438 19.92 19.28 5.75
N LYS A 439 21.03 19.83 5.22
CA LYS A 439 20.99 21.01 4.35
C LYS A 439 20.85 20.60 2.89
N GLN A 440 19.88 21.21 2.21
CA GLN A 440 19.48 20.82 0.85
C GLN A 440 19.23 19.30 0.75
N ASN A 441 18.43 18.76 1.70
CA ASN A 441 18.03 17.34 1.75
C ASN A 441 17.43 16.84 0.43
N PHE A 442 16.84 17.74 -0.35
CA PHE A 442 16.38 17.46 -1.69
C PHE A 442 16.50 18.66 -2.63
N VAL A 443 16.48 18.36 -3.93
CA VAL A 443 16.31 19.30 -5.05
C VAL A 443 15.15 18.82 -5.89
N ILE A 444 14.21 19.70 -6.22
CA ILE A 444 13.00 19.38 -7.00
C ILE A 444 12.98 20.23 -8.26
N LEU A 445 12.80 19.61 -9.43
CA LEU A 445 12.59 20.27 -10.71
C LEU A 445 11.36 19.70 -11.44
N PRO A 446 10.60 20.52 -12.17
CA PRO A 446 9.45 20.05 -12.92
C PRO A 446 9.85 19.33 -14.22
N GLY A 447 9.12 18.27 -14.54
CA GLY A 447 9.34 17.40 -15.69
C GLY A 447 10.38 16.33 -15.45
N LYS A 448 10.77 15.66 -16.54
CA LYS A 448 11.82 14.64 -16.58
C LYS A 448 13.16 15.33 -16.81
N VAL A 449 14.09 15.21 -15.87
CA VAL A 449 15.40 15.88 -15.91
C VAL A 449 16.52 14.87 -15.65
N SER A 450 17.72 15.18 -16.11
CA SER A 450 18.90 14.35 -15.89
C SER A 450 19.46 14.46 -14.46
N ARG A 451 20.31 13.51 -14.05
CA ARG A 451 21.09 13.59 -12.81
C ARG A 451 21.89 14.89 -12.75
N ASP A 452 22.60 15.17 -13.83
CA ASP A 452 23.46 16.35 -13.98
C ASP A 452 22.70 17.65 -13.72
N GLU A 453 21.51 17.81 -14.30
CA GLU A 453 20.67 18.99 -14.09
C GLU A 453 20.20 19.18 -12.64
N LEU A 454 19.96 18.10 -11.89
CA LEU A 454 19.58 18.19 -10.47
C LEU A 454 20.80 18.48 -9.59
N VAL A 455 21.93 17.84 -9.87
CA VAL A 455 23.19 18.05 -9.13
C VAL A 455 23.67 19.49 -9.28
N ASP A 456 23.51 20.10 -10.46
CA ASP A 456 23.86 21.50 -10.71
C ASP A 456 23.04 22.52 -9.94
N LYS A 457 21.90 22.12 -9.35
CA LYS A 457 21.10 22.97 -8.47
C LYS A 457 21.57 22.96 -7.01
N LEU A 458 22.46 22.05 -6.64
CA LEU A 458 23.09 22.07 -5.32
C LEU A 458 23.97 23.30 -5.21
N SER A 459 23.83 24.04 -4.11
CA SER A 459 24.56 25.29 -3.91
C SER A 459 26.04 25.01 -3.64
N GLN A 460 26.90 26.03 -3.82
CA GLN A 460 28.30 25.91 -3.39
C GLN A 460 28.40 25.58 -1.90
N GLU A 461 27.50 26.14 -1.08
CA GLU A 461 27.52 25.91 0.36
C GLU A 461 27.28 24.44 0.73
N PHE A 462 26.48 23.69 -0.05
CA PHE A 462 26.31 22.24 0.16
C PHE A 462 27.63 21.50 -0.04
N TRP A 463 28.37 21.83 -1.11
CA TRP A 463 29.63 21.18 -1.42
C TRP A 463 30.73 21.54 -0.42
N ASP A 464 30.74 22.77 0.08
CA ASP A 464 31.70 23.22 1.08
C ASP A 464 31.41 22.63 2.47
N GLU A 465 30.13 22.44 2.83
CA GLU A 465 29.71 21.94 4.14
C GLU A 465 29.87 20.41 4.27
N TYR A 466 29.71 19.69 3.17
CA TYR A 466 29.79 18.23 3.13
C TYR A 466 31.00 17.73 2.33
N ASP A 467 32.12 18.47 2.32
CA ASP A 467 33.33 18.14 1.57
C ASP A 467 34.03 16.86 2.05
N GLU A 468 33.78 16.46 3.30
CA GLU A 468 34.25 15.20 3.90
C GLU A 468 33.43 13.97 3.49
N PHE A 469 32.25 14.15 2.89
CA PHE A 469 31.38 13.07 2.45
C PHE A 469 31.48 12.81 0.95
N GLU A 470 31.41 11.53 0.57
CA GLU A 470 31.27 11.11 -0.83
C GLU A 470 29.81 10.72 -1.09
N PHE A 471 29.12 11.52 -1.91
CA PHE A 471 27.75 11.23 -2.32
C PHE A 471 27.75 10.25 -3.50
N ILE A 472 26.97 9.16 -3.39
CA ILE A 472 26.98 8.04 -4.33
C ILE A 472 25.56 7.69 -4.75
N PHE A 473 25.34 7.55 -6.06
CA PHE A 473 24.07 7.06 -6.60
C PHE A 473 23.90 5.55 -6.37
N THR A 474 22.68 5.03 -6.46
CA THR A 474 22.41 3.61 -6.20
C THR A 474 23.14 2.63 -7.14
N ASP A 475 23.63 3.10 -8.29
CA ASP A 475 24.47 2.31 -9.22
C ASP A 475 25.98 2.35 -8.91
N GLY A 476 26.38 3.03 -7.82
CA GLY A 476 27.76 3.16 -7.38
C GLY A 476 28.54 4.32 -8.02
N SER A 477 27.93 5.09 -8.93
CA SER A 477 28.56 6.29 -9.48
C SER A 477 28.62 7.42 -8.46
N VAL A 478 29.72 8.16 -8.46
CA VAL A 478 29.95 9.29 -7.52
C VAL A 478 29.30 10.56 -8.06
N MET A 479 28.51 11.23 -7.23
CA MET A 479 27.92 12.52 -7.50
C MET A 479 29.01 13.61 -7.47
N LYS A 480 29.17 14.35 -8.56
CA LYS A 480 30.21 15.38 -8.69
C LYS A 480 29.60 16.67 -9.19
N LYS A 481 30.11 17.78 -8.66
CA LYS A 481 29.79 19.11 -9.18
C LYS A 481 30.27 19.24 -10.63
N ILE A 482 29.37 19.57 -11.54
CA ILE A 482 29.74 19.84 -12.93
C ILE A 482 30.42 21.21 -12.96
N THR A 483 31.72 21.20 -13.21
CA THR A 483 32.43 22.43 -13.53
C THR A 483 32.38 22.56 -15.03
N LEU A 484 31.50 23.42 -15.55
CA LEU A 484 31.56 23.81 -16.94
C LEU A 484 32.95 24.42 -17.17
N VAL A 485 33.82 23.67 -17.85
CA VAL A 485 35.05 24.22 -18.40
C VAL A 485 34.59 25.17 -19.49
N THR A 486 34.49 26.45 -19.16
CA THR A 486 34.51 27.49 -20.18
C THR A 486 35.87 27.39 -20.83
N ASP A 487 35.93 26.76 -22.00
CA ASP A 487 37.10 26.85 -22.86
C ASP A 487 37.39 28.34 -23.06
N ASP A 488 38.48 28.80 -22.45
CA ASP A 488 39.09 30.08 -22.74
C ASP A 488 39.50 30.06 -24.22
N ILE A 489 38.61 30.57 -25.08
CA ILE A 489 38.95 30.98 -26.43
C ILE A 489 39.90 32.17 -26.28
N LEU A 490 41.21 31.89 -26.31
CA LEU A 490 42.28 32.85 -26.50
C LEU A 490 42.56 33.09 -27.99
#